data_AF-A0A177NNZ4-F1
#
_entry.id   AF-A0A177NNZ4-F1
#
_cell.length_a   1.000
_cell.length_b   1.000
_cell.length_c   1.000
_cell.angle_alpha   90.00
_cell.angle_beta   90.00
_cell.angle_gamma   90.00
#
_symmetry.space_group_name_H-M   'P 1'
#
loop_
_entity.id
_entity.type
_entity.pdbx_description
1 polymer ?
#
loop_
_entity_poly.entity_id
_entity_poly.type
_entity_poly.pdbx_seq_one_letter_code
_entity_poly.pdbx_strand_id
1 'polypeptide(L)'
;MECKAYAQAKIGFAGRTVDWIEDELDLAADNLRNLAIEQAGGIGHERIRLWLHDTGLTLEQAAEALGISRRMLIYYRDGEKPIPRAIWLACLGWKAVRPTCPTLPQQIPSAAALHA
;
A
#
# COMPACT_ATOMS: atom_id res chain seq x y z
N MET A 1 20.48 19.91 21.88
CA MET A 1 21.26 19.81 20.62
C MET A 1 20.40 19.26 19.48
N GLU A 2 19.41 18.39 19.77
CA GLU A 2 18.58 17.69 18.76
C GLU A 2 17.59 18.55 17.95
N CYS A 3 16.90 19.54 18.54
CA CYS A 3 15.92 20.33 17.79
C CYS A 3 16.51 21.15 16.63
N LYS A 4 17.78 21.55 16.74
CA LYS A 4 18.48 22.30 15.68
C LYS A 4 18.76 21.43 14.47
N ALA A 5 19.11 20.16 14.68
CA ALA A 5 19.31 19.20 13.60
C ALA A 5 17.98 18.94 12.88
N TYR A 6 16.89 18.70 13.62
CA TYR A 6 15.58 18.44 13.00
C TYR A 6 15.11 19.56 12.05
N ALA A 7 15.41 20.82 12.37
CA ALA A 7 15.06 21.98 11.54
C ALA A 7 15.87 22.10 10.23
N GLN A 8 16.86 21.23 10.00
CA GLN A 8 17.74 21.26 8.82
C GLN A 8 17.29 20.32 7.69
N ALA A 9 16.09 19.75 7.77
CA ALA A 9 15.52 18.90 6.72
C ALA A 9 15.63 19.57 5.35
N LYS A 10 16.23 18.88 4.38
CA LYS A 10 16.42 19.36 3.01
C LYS A 10 16.08 18.27 2.01
N ILE A 11 15.76 18.66 0.77
CA ILE A 11 15.58 17.69 -0.32
C ILE A 11 16.96 17.10 -0.65
N GLY A 12 17.02 15.78 -0.65
CA GLY A 12 18.24 15.01 -0.90
C GLY A 12 18.38 14.53 -2.34
N PHE A 13 19.09 13.42 -2.51
CA PHE A 13 19.55 12.92 -3.80
C PHE A 13 18.44 12.80 -4.85
N ALA A 14 18.61 13.49 -5.98
CA ALA A 14 17.70 13.50 -7.12
C ALA A 14 16.22 13.80 -6.76
N GLY A 15 15.95 14.47 -5.64
CA GLY A 15 14.60 14.74 -5.17
C GLY A 15 13.86 13.52 -4.62
N ARG A 16 14.57 12.45 -4.26
CA ARG A 16 13.98 11.16 -3.85
C ARG A 16 14.11 10.86 -2.36
N THR A 17 14.78 11.74 -1.61
CA THR A 17 14.97 11.61 -0.16
C THR A 17 14.74 12.96 0.53
N VAL A 18 14.47 12.91 1.82
CA VAL A 18 14.61 14.04 2.75
C VAL A 18 15.81 13.75 3.63
N ASP A 19 16.80 14.62 3.60
CA ASP A 19 18.08 14.43 4.29
C ASP A 19 18.18 15.42 5.46
N TRP A 20 18.77 14.97 6.56
CA TRP A 20 19.17 15.82 7.68
C TRP A 20 20.68 15.90 7.80
N ILE A 21 21.36 14.78 7.55
CA ILE A 21 22.81 14.68 7.53
C ILE A 21 23.17 13.93 6.25
N GLU A 22 23.99 14.57 5.41
CA GLU A 22 24.40 14.02 4.12
C GLU A 22 25.11 12.68 4.32
N ASP A 23 24.70 11.66 3.57
CA ASP A 23 25.20 10.27 3.61
C ASP A 23 25.09 9.54 4.96
N GLU A 24 24.40 10.11 5.95
CA GLU A 24 24.28 9.53 7.30
C GLU A 24 22.83 9.39 7.78
N LEU A 25 21.96 10.36 7.47
CA LEU A 25 20.56 10.35 7.90
C LEU A 25 19.64 10.92 6.83
N ASP A 26 18.94 10.00 6.16
CA ASP A 26 17.92 10.28 5.15
C ASP A 26 16.63 9.50 5.37
N LEU A 27 15.57 9.97 4.73
CA LEU A 27 14.28 9.28 4.63
C LEU A 27 13.83 9.28 3.18
N ALA A 28 13.58 8.09 2.63
CA ALA A 28 13.05 7.96 1.28
C ALA A 28 11.69 8.69 1.14
N ALA A 29 11.54 9.46 0.05
CA ALA A 29 10.38 10.33 -0.15
C ALA A 29 9.06 9.56 -0.30
N ASP A 30 9.11 8.34 -0.85
CA ASP A 30 7.96 7.44 -0.94
C ASP A 30 7.52 6.92 0.43
N ASN A 31 8.47 6.58 1.31
CA ASN A 31 8.20 6.22 2.71
C ASN A 31 7.60 7.41 3.47
N LEU A 32 8.19 8.61 3.35
CA LEU A 32 7.66 9.82 3.96
C LEU A 32 6.22 10.11 3.49
N ARG A 33 5.95 10.01 2.19
CA ARG A 33 4.61 10.15 1.62
C ARG A 33 3.65 9.11 2.18
N ASN A 34 4.09 7.85 2.32
CA ASN A 34 3.27 6.79 2.90
C ASN A 34 2.86 7.14 4.33
N LEU A 35 3.83 7.50 5.17
CA LEU A 35 3.62 7.89 6.57
C LEU A 35 2.67 9.08 6.68
N ALA A 36 2.86 10.12 5.86
CA ALA A 36 1.98 11.29 5.85
C ALA A 36 0.53 10.93 5.51
N ILE A 37 0.31 10.05 4.53
CA ILE A 37 -1.04 9.58 4.16
C ILE A 37 -1.67 8.81 5.31
N GLU A 38 -0.93 7.89 5.95
CA GLU A 38 -1.46 7.08 7.04
C GLU A 38 -1.75 7.90 8.31
N GLN A 39 -0.87 8.86 8.65
CA GLN A 39 -1.09 9.78 9.77
C GLN A 39 -2.31 10.68 9.56
N ALA A 40 -2.65 11.00 8.31
CA ALA A 40 -3.87 11.72 7.95
C ALA A 40 -5.14 10.84 7.94
N GLY A 41 -5.04 9.55 8.31
CA GLY A 41 -6.15 8.59 8.27
C GLY A 41 -6.45 8.03 6.87
N GLY A 42 -5.55 8.26 5.91
CA GLY A 42 -5.62 7.71 4.56
C GLY A 42 -5.12 6.27 4.47
N ILE A 43 -5.03 5.78 3.23
CA ILE A 43 -4.59 4.41 2.91
C ILE A 43 -3.25 4.52 2.20
N GLY A 44 -2.17 4.16 2.91
CA GLY A 44 -0.81 4.18 2.38
C GLY A 44 -0.61 3.22 1.20
N HIS A 45 0.15 3.65 0.19
CA HIS A 45 0.42 2.87 -1.02
C HIS A 45 1.10 1.52 -0.74
N GLU A 46 1.90 1.44 0.33
CA GLU A 46 2.57 0.21 0.75
C GLU A 46 1.60 -0.93 1.09
N ARG A 47 0.37 -0.61 1.50
CA ARG A 47 -0.66 -1.62 1.79
C ARG A 47 -0.97 -2.50 0.59
N ILE A 48 -0.90 -1.96 -0.63
CA ILE A 48 -1.07 -2.75 -1.86
C ILE A 48 0.13 -3.67 -2.07
N ARG A 49 1.36 -3.22 -1.81
CA ARG A 49 2.56 -4.08 -1.90
C ARG A 49 2.48 -5.22 -0.89
N LEU A 50 2.14 -4.92 0.36
CA LEU A 50 1.97 -5.93 1.42
C LEU A 50 0.85 -6.91 1.08
N TRP A 51 -0.28 -6.41 0.57
CA TRP A 51 -1.37 -7.29 0.14
C TRP A 51 -0.97 -8.21 -1.02
N LEU A 52 -0.25 -7.71 -2.03
CA LEU A 52 0.28 -8.55 -3.11
C LEU A 52 1.24 -9.62 -2.57
N HIS A 53 2.12 -9.24 -1.65
CA HIS A 53 3.07 -10.14 -0.99
C HIS A 53 2.34 -11.25 -0.20
N ASP A 54 1.38 -10.87 0.65
CA ASP A 54 0.61 -11.80 1.50
C ASP A 54 -0.25 -12.80 0.71
N THR A 55 -0.71 -12.38 -0.47
CA THR A 55 -1.60 -13.17 -1.31
C THR A 55 -0.85 -14.01 -2.34
N GLY A 56 0.39 -13.63 -2.66
CA GLY A 56 1.20 -14.28 -3.70
C GLY A 56 0.71 -14.03 -5.13
N LEU A 57 -0.20 -13.06 -5.32
CA LEU A 57 -0.77 -12.76 -6.63
C LEU A 57 0.22 -12.00 -7.51
N THR A 58 0.26 -12.33 -8.80
CA THR A 58 0.85 -11.44 -9.81
C THR A 58 0.00 -10.18 -9.98
N LEU A 59 0.56 -9.15 -10.63
CA LEU A 59 -0.20 -7.93 -10.91
C LEU A 59 -1.44 -8.20 -11.78
N GLU A 60 -1.33 -9.10 -12.73
CA GLU A 60 -2.43 -9.53 -13.60
C GLU A 60 -3.53 -10.21 -12.79
N GLN A 61 -3.18 -11.19 -11.96
CA GLN A 61 -4.15 -11.92 -11.13
C GLN A 61 -4.82 -11.00 -10.12
N ALA A 62 -4.06 -10.09 -9.51
CA ALA A 62 -4.60 -9.10 -8.59
C ALA A 62 -5.54 -8.10 -9.27
N ALA A 63 -5.21 -7.65 -10.48
CA ALA A 63 -6.07 -6.75 -11.24
C ALA A 63 -7.40 -7.42 -11.61
N GLU A 64 -7.34 -8.68 -12.04
CA GLU A 64 -8.52 -9.51 -12.31
C GLU A 64 -9.37 -9.72 -11.05
N ALA A 65 -8.72 -10.11 -9.94
CA ALA A 65 -9.36 -10.32 -8.65
C ALA A 65 -10.11 -9.09 -8.11
N LEU A 66 -9.56 -7.90 -8.36
CA LEU A 66 -10.15 -6.63 -7.92
C LEU A 66 -11.10 -6.02 -8.97
N GLY A 67 -11.19 -6.60 -10.16
CA GLY A 67 -12.01 -6.08 -11.26
C GLY A 67 -11.55 -4.71 -11.78
N ILE A 68 -10.23 -4.44 -11.76
CA ILE A 68 -9.65 -3.17 -12.24
C ILE A 68 -8.59 -3.42 -13.30
N SER A 69 -8.18 -2.37 -14.02
CA SER A 69 -7.06 -2.50 -14.95
C SER A 69 -5.74 -2.68 -14.19
N ARG A 70 -4.82 -3.47 -14.76
CA ARG A 70 -3.45 -3.62 -14.24
C ARG A 70 -2.75 -2.27 -14.05
N ARG A 71 -2.99 -1.32 -14.97
CA ARG A 71 -2.46 0.05 -14.87
C ARG A 71 -2.98 0.79 -13.63
N MET A 72 -4.27 0.67 -13.30
CA MET A 72 -4.81 1.27 -12.09
C MET A 72 -4.20 0.67 -10.82
N LEU A 73 -4.00 -0.65 -10.80
CA LEU A 73 -3.33 -1.30 -9.68
C LEU A 73 -1.89 -0.79 -9.48
N ILE A 74 -1.14 -0.60 -10.57
CA ILE A 74 0.21 -0.03 -10.53
C ILE A 74 0.19 1.39 -9.97
N TYR A 75 -0.74 2.25 -10.41
CA TYR A 75 -0.88 3.60 -9.87
C TYR A 75 -1.12 3.64 -8.37
N TYR A 76 -1.93 2.72 -7.85
CA TYR A 76 -2.18 2.59 -6.43
C TYR A 76 -0.97 2.06 -5.67
N ARG A 77 -0.31 1.02 -6.20
CA ARG A 77 0.88 0.40 -5.60
C ARG A 77 2.05 1.37 -5.52
N ASP A 78 2.24 2.21 -6.54
CA ASP A 78 3.37 3.15 -6.64
C ASP A 78 3.02 4.53 -6.04
N GLY A 79 1.78 4.68 -5.54
CA GLY A 79 1.27 5.88 -4.88
C GLY A 79 1.11 7.08 -5.82
N GLU A 80 1.10 6.85 -7.14
CA GLU A 80 0.78 7.88 -8.15
C GLU A 80 -0.68 8.34 -8.05
N LYS A 81 -1.57 7.46 -7.59
CA LYS A 81 -2.97 7.79 -7.28
C LYS A 81 -3.31 7.32 -5.86
N PRO A 82 -4.14 8.07 -5.12
CA PRO A 82 -4.61 7.64 -3.81
C PRO A 82 -5.44 6.36 -3.97
N ILE A 83 -5.32 5.44 -3.01
CA ILE A 83 -6.11 4.21 -2.97
C ILE A 83 -7.54 4.55 -2.53
N PRO A 84 -8.57 4.31 -3.36
CA PRO A 84 -9.94 4.49 -2.93
C PRO A 84 -10.30 3.49 -1.82
N ARG A 85 -11.12 3.92 -0.86
CA ARG A 85 -11.64 3.06 0.21
C ARG A 85 -12.25 1.76 -0.32
N ALA A 86 -12.98 1.83 -1.44
CA ALA A 86 -13.58 0.67 -2.08
C ALA A 86 -12.54 -0.37 -2.53
N ILE A 87 -11.39 0.06 -3.05
CA ILE A 87 -10.31 -0.82 -3.48
C ILE A 87 -9.69 -1.52 -2.28
N TRP A 88 -9.43 -0.79 -1.19
CA TRP A 88 -8.88 -1.43 0.02
C TRP A 88 -9.87 -2.41 0.67
N LEU A 89 -11.16 -2.09 0.69
CA LEU A 89 -12.19 -3.02 1.14
C LEU A 89 -12.25 -4.28 0.25
N ALA A 90 -12.08 -4.13 -1.06
CA ALA A 90 -12.01 -5.27 -1.98
C ALA A 90 -10.76 -6.14 -1.71
N CYS A 91 -9.59 -5.54 -1.43
CA CYS A 91 -8.39 -6.28 -1.02
C CYS A 91 -8.62 -7.12 0.24
N LEU A 92 -9.24 -6.52 1.28
CA LEU A 92 -9.59 -7.22 2.51
C LEU A 92 -10.62 -8.33 2.27
N GLY A 93 -11.66 -8.04 1.49
CA GLY A 93 -12.67 -9.01 1.10
C GLY A 93 -12.07 -10.20 0.37
N TRP A 94 -11.15 -9.96 -0.57
CA TRP A 94 -10.43 -11.02 -1.28
C TRP A 94 -9.63 -11.91 -0.32
N LYS A 95 -8.90 -11.33 0.65
CA LYS A 95 -8.16 -12.10 1.67
C LYS A 95 -9.08 -12.94 2.54
N ALA A 96 -10.31 -12.47 2.81
CA ALA A 96 -11.28 -13.18 3.63
C ALA A 96 -11.91 -14.38 2.91
N VAL A 97 -12.15 -14.25 1.58
CA VAL A 97 -12.87 -15.29 0.81
C VAL A 97 -11.95 -16.23 0.04
N ARG A 98 -10.72 -15.80 -0.31
CA ARG A 98 -9.71 -16.55 -1.09
C ARG A 98 -10.34 -17.46 -2.16
N PRO A 99 -10.97 -16.87 -3.20
CA PRO A 99 -11.75 -17.64 -4.15
C PRO A 99 -10.84 -18.59 -4.93
N THR A 100 -11.22 -19.86 -5.01
CA THR A 100 -10.51 -20.90 -5.79
C THR A 100 -11.06 -21.07 -7.20
N CYS A 101 -12.18 -20.41 -7.50
CA CYS A 101 -12.90 -20.47 -8.78
C CYS A 101 -13.16 -19.03 -9.29
N PRO A 102 -13.28 -18.80 -10.62
CA PRO A 102 -13.54 -17.47 -11.18
C PRO A 102 -14.91 -16.86 -10.83
N THR A 103 -15.79 -17.60 -10.18
CA THR A 103 -17.10 -17.10 -9.77
C THR A 103 -16.99 -16.17 -8.58
N LEU A 104 -17.73 -15.05 -8.62
CA LEU A 104 -17.73 -14.08 -7.52
C LEU A 104 -18.31 -14.73 -6.25
N PRO A 105 -17.59 -14.71 -5.12
CA PRO A 105 -18.11 -15.18 -3.85
C PRO A 105 -19.35 -14.37 -3.43
N GLN A 106 -20.43 -15.08 -3.06
CA GLN A 106 -21.67 -14.44 -2.60
C GLN A 106 -21.71 -14.24 -1.08
N GLN A 107 -20.82 -14.91 -0.34
CA GLN A 107 -20.77 -14.90 1.11
C GLN A 107 -19.32 -14.79 1.58
N ILE A 108 -19.11 -14.06 2.67
CA ILE A 108 -17.84 -14.06 3.39
C ILE A 108 -17.88 -15.22 4.38
N PRO A 109 -16.83 -16.08 4.46
CA PRO A 109 -16.74 -17.11 5.48
C PRO A 109 -16.96 -16.50 6.87
N SER A 110 -17.87 -17.10 7.64
CA SER A 110 -18.09 -16.69 9.03
C SER A 110 -16.79 -16.83 9.83
N ALA A 111 -16.60 -15.99 10.86
CA ALA A 111 -15.44 -16.02 11.75
C ALA A 111 -15.16 -17.42 12.35
N ALA A 112 -16.19 -18.27 12.49
CA ALA A 112 -16.05 -19.65 12.95
C ALA A 112 -15.27 -20.57 12.00
N ALA A 113 -15.17 -20.23 10.71
CA ALA A 113 -14.49 -21.04 9.69
C ALA A 113 -13.02 -20.65 9.48
N LEU A 114 -12.55 -19.54 10.05
CA LEU A 114 -11.18 -19.03 9.87
C LEU A 114 -10.12 -19.72 10.76
N HIS A 115 -10.55 -20.61 11.65
CA HIS A 115 -9.68 -21.31 12.62
C HIS A 115 -9.64 -22.85 12.45
N ALA A 116 -10.25 -23.40 11.39
CA ALA A 116 -10.21 -24.82 11.05
C ALA A 116 -9.17 -25.08 9.95
#